data_AF-A0A1V5H4R8-F1
#
_entry.id   AF-A0A1V5H4R8-F1
#
_cell.length_a   1.000
_cell.length_b   1.000
_cell.length_c   1.000
_cell.angle_alpha   90.00
_cell.angle_beta   90.00
_cell.angle_gamma   90.00
#
_symmetry.space_group_name_H-M   'P 1'
#
loop_
_entity.id
_entity.type
_entity.pdbx_description
1 polymer ?
#
loop_
_entity_poly.entity_id
_entity_poly.type
_entity_poly.pdbx_seq_one_letter_code
_entity_poly.pdbx_strand_id
1 'polypeptide(L)'
;MRKNGLTAVVCGLALAAVCGLSLSRAACLPGEEVVIRVGIPFRAGGIVRLILTEKPVEWVELDEALLAGKLLAEEAVASAQVLRAPDEGSVFLIAMVELGPGHSLGRYDYSLEVGTAVSECLAIAPREGAFDPRRHEVLDDSSGTEVRMLFQLPCPTHSTDAALRPNLKRTLREGPVELTLALPEPAQPENAPPPAEETGQAVPAPEGEAATEPAAKPEGEPEAKPEAAPAEVPAAKPDPEPAKPAPKPAPEASPKPADPKPAEPAPAKPAPKPEKPAPAKPVEGGSLWD
;
A
#
# COMPACT_ATOMS: atom_id res chain seq x y z
N MET A 1 -36.81 -58.30 -5.80
CA MET A 1 -35.58 -58.57 -6.57
C MET A 1 -35.15 -57.31 -7.32
N ARG A 2 -34.25 -56.48 -6.76
CA ARG A 2 -33.40 -55.54 -7.52
C ARG A 2 -32.10 -55.40 -6.73
N LYS A 3 -31.00 -55.89 -7.31
CA LYS A 3 -29.64 -55.81 -6.76
C LYS A 3 -29.03 -54.51 -7.29
N ASN A 4 -28.68 -53.58 -6.41
CA ASN A 4 -27.91 -52.39 -6.77
C ASN A 4 -26.42 -52.72 -6.60
N GLY A 5 -25.70 -52.71 -7.72
CA GLY A 5 -24.25 -52.91 -7.77
C GLY A 5 -23.52 -51.65 -7.35
N LEU A 6 -22.58 -51.80 -6.41
CA LEU A 6 -21.66 -50.77 -5.95
C LEU A 6 -20.40 -50.85 -6.82
N THR A 7 -20.19 -49.87 -7.69
CA THR A 7 -18.99 -49.78 -8.53
C THR A 7 -17.96 -48.90 -7.82
N ALA A 8 -16.89 -49.50 -7.31
CA ALA A 8 -15.76 -48.80 -6.74
C ALA A 8 -14.90 -48.21 -7.86
N VAL A 9 -14.80 -46.88 -7.93
CA VAL A 9 -13.87 -46.17 -8.81
C VAL A 9 -12.56 -46.01 -8.03
N VAL A 10 -11.58 -46.84 -8.37
CA VAL A 10 -10.19 -46.71 -7.94
C VAL A 10 -9.56 -45.60 -8.77
N CYS A 11 -9.43 -44.41 -8.19
CA CYS A 11 -8.72 -43.30 -8.83
C CYS A 11 -7.22 -43.46 -8.55
N GLY A 12 -6.46 -43.70 -9.62
CA GLY A 12 -5.01 -43.93 -9.56
C GLY A 12 -4.27 -42.68 -9.07
N LEU A 13 -3.44 -42.89 -8.05
CA LEU A 13 -2.46 -41.94 -7.56
C LEU A 13 -1.29 -41.90 -8.55
N ALA A 14 -1.21 -40.86 -9.37
CA ALA A 14 -0.04 -40.61 -10.20
C ALA A 14 1.04 -39.95 -9.34
N LEU A 15 2.13 -40.67 -9.06
CA LEU A 15 3.37 -40.11 -8.53
C LEU A 15 3.98 -39.18 -9.59
N ALA A 16 3.80 -37.86 -9.43
CA ALA A 16 4.56 -36.88 -10.19
C ALA A 16 5.95 -36.75 -9.56
N ALA A 17 6.97 -37.07 -10.36
CA ALA A 17 8.37 -36.88 -10.02
C ALA A 17 8.64 -35.40 -9.72
N VAL A 18 9.08 -35.12 -8.50
CA VAL A 18 9.55 -33.82 -8.05
C VAL A 18 10.92 -33.58 -8.68
N CYS A 19 10.93 -33.12 -9.94
CA CYS A 19 12.09 -32.46 -10.51
C CYS A 19 12.29 -31.16 -9.73
N GLY A 20 13.38 -31.10 -8.96
CA GLY A 20 13.88 -29.90 -8.31
C GLY A 20 14.33 -28.86 -9.34
N LEU A 21 13.36 -28.27 -10.02
CA LEU A 21 13.50 -26.95 -10.62
C LEU A 21 13.71 -26.01 -9.44
N SER A 22 14.99 -25.72 -9.16
CA SER A 22 15.36 -24.49 -8.46
C SER A 22 14.72 -23.37 -9.25
N LEU A 23 13.53 -22.92 -8.84
CA LEU A 23 12.96 -21.67 -9.30
C LEU A 23 13.99 -20.62 -8.91
N SER A 24 14.86 -20.27 -9.86
CA SER A 24 15.62 -19.04 -9.83
C SER A 24 14.56 -17.93 -9.82
N ARG A 25 14.08 -17.59 -8.61
CA ARG A 25 13.28 -16.41 -8.34
C ARG A 25 14.08 -15.28 -8.99
N ALA A 26 13.53 -14.68 -10.04
CA ALA A 26 13.95 -13.38 -10.47
C ALA A 26 13.69 -12.45 -9.28
N ALA A 27 14.69 -12.31 -8.43
CA ALA A 27 14.63 -11.41 -7.29
C ALA A 27 14.58 -10.01 -7.89
N CYS A 28 13.55 -9.25 -7.56
CA CYS A 28 13.60 -7.80 -7.63
C CYS A 28 14.94 -7.38 -6.97
N LEU A 29 15.70 -6.52 -7.65
CA LEU A 29 17.05 -6.18 -7.20
C LEU A 29 16.94 -5.56 -5.80
N PRO A 30 17.57 -6.17 -4.78
CA PRO A 30 17.29 -5.82 -3.40
C PRO A 30 17.67 -4.36 -3.12
N GLY A 31 16.69 -3.58 -2.66
CA GLY A 31 16.90 -2.22 -2.17
C GLY A 31 16.92 -1.11 -3.24
N GLU A 32 16.67 -1.42 -4.51
CA GLU A 32 16.47 -0.39 -5.53
C GLU A 32 15.04 0.16 -5.49
N GLU A 33 14.91 1.47 -5.65
CA GLU A 33 13.63 2.17 -5.70
C GLU A 33 13.41 2.67 -7.13
N VAL A 34 12.37 2.18 -7.78
CA VAL A 34 12.06 2.55 -9.16
C VAL A 34 11.01 3.66 -9.14
N VAL A 35 11.44 4.85 -9.56
CA VAL A 35 10.57 6.05 -9.61
C VAL A 35 10.09 6.28 -11.05
N ILE A 36 8.79 6.15 -11.26
CA ILE A 36 8.13 6.37 -12.55
C ILE A 36 7.36 7.70 -12.47
N ARG A 37 7.74 8.68 -13.28
CA ARG A 37 7.01 9.95 -13.36
C ARG A 37 5.82 9.78 -14.30
N VAL A 38 4.63 10.01 -13.77
CA VAL A 38 3.37 9.91 -14.51
C VAL A 38 2.67 11.26 -14.42
N GLY A 39 2.04 11.71 -15.50
CA GLY A 39 1.34 12.99 -15.54
C GLY A 39 -0.13 12.77 -15.87
N ILE A 40 -0.76 11.83 -15.16
CA ILE A 40 -2.05 11.26 -15.58
C ILE A 40 -3.17 11.85 -14.73
N PRO A 41 -4.06 12.68 -15.30
CA PRO A 41 -5.19 13.23 -14.58
C PRO A 41 -6.25 12.15 -14.33
N PHE A 42 -6.96 12.26 -13.20
CA PHE A 42 -8.10 11.42 -12.85
C PHE A 42 -9.06 12.18 -11.92
N ARG A 43 -10.21 11.59 -11.58
CA ARG A 43 -11.29 12.28 -10.84
C ARG A 43 -10.87 13.12 -9.63
N ALA A 44 -9.95 12.61 -8.81
CA ALA A 44 -9.54 13.27 -7.56
C ALA A 44 -8.41 14.30 -7.75
N GLY A 45 -7.79 14.36 -8.94
CA GLY A 45 -6.63 15.19 -9.22
C GLY A 45 -5.73 14.60 -10.30
N GLY A 46 -4.45 14.40 -10.00
CA GLY A 46 -3.49 13.79 -10.92
C GLY A 46 -2.51 12.87 -10.22
N ILE A 47 -2.21 11.71 -10.82
CA ILE A 47 -1.09 10.88 -10.38
C ILE A 47 0.16 11.54 -10.95
N VAL A 48 1.06 11.98 -10.07
CA VAL A 48 2.30 12.69 -10.43
C VAL A 48 3.51 11.76 -10.49
N ARG A 49 3.53 10.73 -9.64
CA ARG A 49 4.63 9.75 -9.54
C ARG A 49 4.11 8.41 -9.03
N LEU A 50 4.77 7.34 -9.47
CA LEU A 50 4.67 6.01 -8.90
C LEU A 50 6.05 5.60 -8.41
N ILE A 51 6.11 4.96 -7.26
CA ILE A 51 7.34 4.45 -6.67
C ILE A 51 7.15 2.97 -6.39
N LEU A 52 7.96 2.12 -7.01
CA LEU A 52 8.05 0.70 -6.68
C LEU A 52 9.25 0.51 -5.75
N THR A 53 9.03 -0.10 -4.59
CA THR A 53 10.08 -0.26 -3.58
C THR A 53 9.91 -1.54 -2.77
N GLU A 54 11.03 -2.17 -2.44
CA GLU A 54 11.13 -3.23 -1.44
C GLU A 54 11.44 -2.68 -0.05
N LYS A 55 11.80 -1.40 0.04
CA LYS A 55 12.20 -0.80 1.31
C LYS A 55 11.00 -0.75 2.26
N PRO A 56 11.23 -0.97 3.56
CA PRO A 56 10.21 -0.73 4.56
C PRO A 56 9.71 0.72 4.49
N VAL A 57 8.41 0.89 4.68
CA VAL A 57 7.76 2.20 4.75
C VAL A 57 7.36 2.52 6.19
N GLU A 58 7.33 3.80 6.55
CA GLU A 58 6.76 4.23 7.82
C GLU A 58 5.26 3.90 7.86
N TRP A 59 4.85 3.18 8.89
CA TRP A 59 3.53 2.61 9.04
C TRP A 59 3.02 2.84 10.46
N VAL A 60 1.73 3.16 10.60
CA VAL A 60 1.08 3.26 11.92
C VAL A 60 0.50 1.91 12.30
N GLU A 61 1.02 1.32 13.38
CA GLU A 61 0.50 0.07 13.94
C GLU A 61 -0.85 0.32 14.62
N LEU A 62 -1.89 -0.34 14.09
CA LEU A 62 -3.27 -0.05 14.46
C LEU A 62 -3.53 -0.35 15.95
N ASP A 63 -3.06 -1.51 16.41
CA ASP A 63 -3.31 -1.97 17.77
C ASP A 63 -2.64 -1.06 18.80
N GLU A 64 -1.39 -0.65 18.56
CA GLU A 64 -0.67 0.28 19.43
C GLU A 64 -1.33 1.67 19.46
N ALA A 65 -1.78 2.16 18.31
CA ALA A 65 -2.48 3.44 18.24
C ALA A 65 -3.83 3.40 19.00
N LEU A 66 -4.58 2.31 18.88
CA LEU A 66 -5.84 2.11 19.61
C LEU A 66 -5.60 1.99 21.12
N LEU A 67 -4.56 1.26 21.55
CA LEU A 67 -4.17 1.16 22.96
C LEU A 67 -3.74 2.52 23.54
N ALA A 68 -3.15 3.39 22.73
CA ALA A 68 -2.83 4.76 23.10
C ALA A 68 -4.06 5.69 23.16
N GLY A 69 -5.27 5.19 22.90
CA GLY A 69 -6.51 5.97 22.87
C GLY A 69 -6.64 6.88 21.64
N LYS A 70 -5.83 6.62 20.61
CA LYS A 70 -5.77 7.43 19.39
C LYS A 70 -6.70 6.80 18.37
N LEU A 71 -7.90 7.36 18.25
CA LEU A 71 -8.94 6.83 17.37
C LEU A 71 -8.93 7.50 15.99
N LEU A 72 -8.43 8.73 15.89
CA LEU A 72 -8.37 9.51 14.66
C LEU A 72 -6.97 9.43 14.03
N ALA A 73 -6.91 9.34 12.70
CA ALA A 73 -5.65 9.25 11.95
C ALA A 73 -4.82 10.55 11.97
N GLU A 74 -5.41 11.69 12.32
CA GLU A 74 -4.73 12.98 12.43
C GLU A 74 -3.95 13.14 13.74
N GLU A 75 -4.29 12.34 14.74
CA GLU A 75 -3.55 12.35 15.99
C GLU A 75 -2.26 11.57 15.80
N ALA A 76 -1.15 12.31 15.67
CA ALA A 76 0.17 11.73 15.57
C ALA A 76 0.47 10.84 16.78
N VAL A 77 0.94 9.62 16.51
CA VAL A 77 1.32 8.64 17.54
C VAL A 77 2.72 8.16 17.23
N ALA A 78 3.73 8.96 17.60
CA ALA A 78 5.13 8.60 17.35
C ALA A 78 5.49 7.23 17.93
N SER A 79 4.87 6.84 19.04
CA SER A 79 5.09 5.54 19.67
C SER A 79 4.48 4.35 18.92
N ALA A 80 3.53 4.59 18.00
CA ALA A 80 2.89 3.54 17.20
C ALA A 80 3.41 3.51 15.75
N GLN A 81 4.46 4.28 15.45
CA GLN A 81 5.09 4.27 14.13
C GLN A 81 6.15 3.18 14.08
N VAL A 82 6.01 2.29 13.10
CA VAL A 82 6.93 1.18 12.83
C VAL A 82 7.36 1.21 11.37
N LEU A 83 8.46 0.54 11.05
CA LEU A 83 8.85 0.30 9.67
C LEU A 83 8.24 -1.03 9.20
N ARG A 84 7.35 -0.96 8.22
CA ARG A 84 6.70 -2.14 7.64
C ARG A 84 7.35 -2.49 6.31
N ALA A 85 7.93 -3.68 6.21
CA ALA A 85 8.42 -4.25 4.96
C ALA A 85 7.26 -4.87 4.14
N PRO A 86 7.38 -4.97 2.81
CA PRO A 86 6.43 -5.75 2.02
C PRO A 86 6.56 -7.25 2.36
N ASP A 87 5.51 -8.02 2.09
CA ASP A 87 5.57 -9.48 2.29
C ASP A 87 6.59 -10.13 1.34
N GLU A 88 7.06 -11.33 1.69
CA GLU A 88 8.08 -12.04 0.91
C GLU A 88 7.65 -12.25 -0.56
N GLY A 89 8.49 -11.78 -1.49
CA GLY A 89 8.21 -11.84 -2.93
C GLY A 89 7.20 -10.79 -3.42
N SER A 90 6.85 -9.83 -2.57
CA SER A 90 6.04 -8.66 -2.92
C SER A 90 6.87 -7.39 -2.89
N VAL A 91 6.38 -6.37 -3.57
CA VAL A 91 6.88 -5.00 -3.52
C VAL A 91 5.75 -4.05 -3.12
N PHE A 92 6.10 -2.91 -2.56
CA PHE A 92 5.15 -1.81 -2.43
C PHE A 92 5.14 -0.96 -3.70
N LEU A 93 3.93 -0.58 -4.12
CA LEU A 93 3.71 0.52 -5.05
C LEU A 93 3.12 1.69 -4.27
N ILE A 94 3.84 2.81 -4.25
CA ILE A 94 3.37 4.08 -3.70
C ILE A 94 2.95 4.98 -4.85
N ALA A 95 1.65 5.25 -4.97
CA ALA A 95 1.12 6.22 -5.92
C ALA A 95 1.04 7.61 -5.26
N MET A 96 1.80 8.57 -5.78
CA MET A 96 1.77 9.96 -5.36
C MET A 96 0.73 10.70 -6.20
N VAL A 97 -0.28 11.22 -5.53
CA VAL A 97 -1.42 11.93 -6.11
C VAL A 97 -1.39 13.37 -5.65
N GLU A 98 -1.49 14.31 -6.57
CA GLU A 98 -1.82 15.69 -6.26
C GLU A 98 -3.34 15.86 -6.37
N LEU A 99 -3.99 16.21 -5.26
CA LEU A 99 -5.43 16.42 -5.23
C LEU A 99 -5.83 17.75 -5.87
N GLY A 100 -6.98 17.73 -6.55
CA GLY A 100 -7.64 18.95 -7.02
C GLY A 100 -8.38 19.68 -5.89
N PRO A 101 -8.58 21.01 -5.97
CA PRO A 101 -9.29 21.76 -4.95
C PRO A 101 -10.71 21.24 -4.72
N GLY A 102 -11.07 20.98 -3.46
CA GLY A 102 -12.40 20.48 -3.09
C GLY A 102 -12.67 19.02 -3.46
N HIS A 103 -11.63 18.30 -3.90
CA HIS A 103 -11.68 16.86 -4.06
C HIS A 103 -11.17 16.16 -2.81
N SER A 104 -11.63 14.93 -2.65
CA SER A 104 -11.15 14.02 -1.63
C SER A 104 -10.71 12.71 -2.26
N LEU A 105 -9.84 12.00 -1.56
CA LEU A 105 -9.34 10.70 -1.95
C LEU A 105 -9.38 9.74 -0.76
N GLY A 106 -10.21 8.72 -0.90
CA GLY A 106 -10.37 7.65 0.06
C GLY A 106 -9.53 6.43 -0.26
N ARG A 107 -9.20 5.66 0.79
CA ARG A 107 -8.53 4.36 0.67
C ARG A 107 -9.31 3.42 -0.25
N TYR A 108 -10.64 3.45 -0.18
CA TYR A 108 -11.51 2.54 -0.92
C TYR A 108 -11.97 3.06 -2.27
N ASP A 109 -11.52 4.25 -2.68
CA ASP A 109 -12.00 4.85 -3.93
C ASP A 109 -11.40 4.18 -5.16
N TYR A 110 -10.22 3.56 -5.02
CA TYR A 110 -9.49 2.93 -6.11
C TYR A 110 -8.89 1.58 -5.71
N SER A 111 -8.87 0.64 -6.64
CA SER A 111 -8.03 -0.56 -6.59
C SER A 111 -7.07 -0.56 -7.76
N LEU A 112 -5.94 -1.21 -7.56
CA LEU A 112 -4.94 -1.39 -8.58
C LEU A 112 -5.07 -2.78 -9.19
N GLU A 113 -5.32 -2.85 -10.48
CA GLU A 113 -5.27 -4.11 -11.23
C GLU A 113 -3.90 -4.27 -11.88
N VAL A 114 -3.28 -5.44 -11.74
CA VAL A 114 -2.01 -5.79 -12.38
C VAL A 114 -2.17 -7.16 -13.01
N GLY A 115 -2.28 -7.21 -14.34
CA GLY A 115 -2.66 -8.43 -15.06
C GLY A 115 -4.05 -8.95 -14.64
N THR A 116 -4.09 -10.03 -13.85
CA THR A 116 -5.33 -10.62 -13.34
C THR A 116 -5.53 -10.42 -11.84
N ALA A 117 -4.53 -9.87 -11.14
CA ALA A 117 -4.59 -9.60 -9.72
C ALA A 117 -5.22 -8.22 -9.48
N VAL A 118 -6.07 -8.13 -8.46
CA VAL A 118 -6.61 -6.86 -7.97
C VAL A 118 -6.09 -6.64 -6.57
N SER A 119 -5.39 -5.53 -6.35
CA SER A 119 -4.85 -5.11 -5.07
C SER A 119 -5.62 -3.91 -4.53
N GLU A 120 -6.06 -4.01 -3.28
CA GLU A 120 -6.66 -2.89 -2.56
C GLU A 120 -5.59 -1.92 -2.05
N CYS A 121 -5.96 -0.65 -1.87
CA CYS A 121 -5.10 0.30 -1.19
C CYS A 121 -5.05 -0.05 0.30
N LEU A 122 -3.85 -0.29 0.83
CA LEU A 122 -3.64 -0.71 2.21
C LEU A 122 -3.79 0.46 3.19
N ALA A 123 -3.20 1.60 2.84
CA ALA A 123 -3.17 2.80 3.65
C ALA A 123 -2.89 4.04 2.80
N ILE A 124 -3.24 5.21 3.35
CA ILE A 124 -2.95 6.50 2.73
C ILE A 124 -2.18 7.38 3.70
N ALA A 125 -1.30 8.20 3.16
CA ALA A 125 -0.48 9.16 3.90
C ALA A 125 -0.58 10.55 3.27
N PRO A 126 -0.84 11.62 4.05
CA PRO A 126 -0.70 12.97 3.55
C PRO A 126 0.78 13.35 3.48
N ARG A 127 1.25 13.84 2.33
CA ARG A 127 2.64 14.26 2.10
C ARG A 127 3.63 13.17 2.55
N GLU A 128 4.70 13.54 3.24
CA GLU A 128 5.77 12.63 3.69
C GLU A 128 5.49 11.87 5.00
N GLY A 129 4.28 11.95 5.58
CA GLY A 129 3.96 11.28 6.86
C GLY A 129 3.75 9.75 6.77
N ALA A 130 3.76 9.06 7.91
CA ALA A 130 3.53 7.60 7.96
C ALA A 130 2.20 7.16 7.34
N PHE A 131 2.19 5.98 6.72
CA PHE A 131 0.98 5.34 6.19
C PHE A 131 0.08 4.88 7.32
N ASP A 132 -1.17 5.33 7.32
CA ASP A 132 -2.13 5.02 8.39
C ASP A 132 -3.35 4.26 7.83
N PRO A 133 -3.59 3.00 8.23
CA PRO A 133 -4.75 2.22 7.79
C PRO A 133 -6.08 2.72 8.39
N ARG A 134 -6.07 3.59 9.41
CA ARG A 134 -7.29 4.24 9.94
C ARG A 134 -7.71 5.44 9.10
N ARG A 135 -6.81 5.96 8.26
CA ARG A 135 -7.10 7.10 7.40
C ARG A 135 -7.95 6.63 6.23
N HIS A 136 -9.24 6.91 6.32
CA HIS A 136 -10.19 6.50 5.29
C HIS A 136 -10.27 7.48 4.12
N GLU A 137 -9.97 8.76 4.35
CA GLU A 137 -10.10 9.84 3.39
C GLU A 137 -9.09 10.96 3.70
N VAL A 138 -8.61 11.62 2.65
CA VAL A 138 -7.90 12.90 2.72
C VAL A 138 -8.68 13.90 1.88
N LEU A 139 -9.01 15.03 2.48
CA LEU A 139 -9.66 16.16 1.83
C LEU A 139 -8.61 17.22 1.49
N ASP A 140 -8.67 17.77 0.27
CA ASP A 140 -7.89 18.97 -0.05
C ASP A 140 -8.70 20.23 0.26
N ASP A 141 -8.39 20.85 1.40
CA ASP A 141 -8.89 22.18 1.79
C ASP A 141 -8.14 23.31 1.07
N SER A 142 -7.04 22.99 0.39
CA SER A 142 -6.20 23.91 -0.35
C SER A 142 -6.10 23.50 -1.82
N SER A 143 -5.17 24.07 -2.59
CA SER A 143 -4.87 23.59 -3.93
C SER A 143 -3.53 22.84 -3.89
N GLY A 144 -3.55 21.55 -4.23
CA GLY A 144 -2.34 20.77 -4.43
C GLY A 144 -1.90 19.97 -3.21
N THR A 145 -2.85 19.46 -2.42
CA THR A 145 -2.48 18.51 -1.35
C THR A 145 -1.95 17.22 -1.98
N GLU A 146 -0.69 16.91 -1.69
CA GLU A 146 -0.08 15.63 -2.07
C GLU A 146 -0.52 14.52 -1.12
N VAL A 147 -1.02 13.43 -1.69
CA VAL A 147 -1.46 12.22 -0.99
C VAL A 147 -0.72 11.02 -1.57
N ARG A 148 -0.22 10.15 -0.70
CA ARG A 148 0.42 8.90 -1.07
C ARG A 148 -0.53 7.74 -0.79
N MET A 149 -0.80 6.92 -1.79
CA MET A 149 -1.55 5.67 -1.66
C MET A 149 -0.59 4.49 -1.69
N LEU A 150 -0.73 3.55 -0.75
CA LEU A 150 0.11 2.36 -0.68
C LEU A 150 -0.64 1.13 -1.18
N PHE A 151 -0.07 0.43 -2.15
CA PHE A 151 -0.51 -0.87 -2.63
C PHE A 151 0.61 -1.88 -2.44
N GLN A 152 0.23 -3.15 -2.28
CA GLN A 152 1.18 -4.26 -2.31
C GLN A 152 0.91 -5.14 -3.52
N LEU A 153 1.98 -5.46 -4.23
CA LEU A 153 1.96 -6.19 -5.49
C LEU A 153 2.95 -7.35 -5.42
N PRO A 154 2.71 -8.47 -6.12
CA PRO A 154 3.77 -9.43 -6.41
C PRO A 154 4.94 -8.72 -7.10
N CYS A 155 6.18 -9.08 -6.77
CA CYS A 155 7.37 -8.52 -7.45
C CYS A 155 7.25 -8.75 -8.97
N PRO A 156 7.18 -7.68 -9.79
CA PRO A 156 7.08 -7.82 -11.23
C PRO A 156 8.41 -8.32 -11.80
N THR A 157 8.38 -9.38 -12.60
CA THR A 157 9.59 -9.89 -13.28
C THR A 157 9.88 -9.19 -14.60
N HIS A 158 8.88 -8.52 -15.16
CA HIS A 158 8.93 -7.80 -16.44
C HIS A 158 8.09 -6.52 -16.34
N SER A 159 8.24 -5.64 -17.33
CA SER A 159 7.30 -4.53 -17.53
C SER A 159 5.87 -5.09 -17.56
N THR A 160 5.03 -4.58 -16.66
CA THR A 160 3.66 -5.09 -16.50
C THR A 160 2.67 -3.94 -16.62
N ASP A 161 1.61 -4.17 -17.38
CA ASP A 161 0.50 -3.23 -17.46
C ASP A 161 -0.32 -3.29 -16.17
N ALA A 162 -0.62 -2.11 -15.64
CA ALA A 162 -1.42 -1.92 -14.45
C ALA A 162 -2.54 -0.93 -14.75
N ALA A 163 -3.67 -1.03 -14.05
CA ALA A 163 -4.78 -0.12 -14.22
C ALA A 163 -5.32 0.29 -12.85
N LEU A 164 -5.37 1.60 -12.58
CA LEU A 164 -6.02 2.12 -11.39
C LEU A 164 -7.53 2.25 -11.67
N ARG A 165 -8.32 1.38 -11.04
CA ARG A 165 -9.76 1.27 -11.25
C ARG A 165 -10.54 1.96 -10.14
N PRO A 166 -11.52 2.81 -10.47
CA PRO A 166 -12.41 3.36 -9.47
C PRO A 166 -13.36 2.29 -8.90
N ASN A 167 -13.42 2.17 -7.57
CA ASN A 167 -14.24 1.22 -6.82
C ASN A 167 -15.59 1.80 -6.39
N LEU A 168 -16.12 2.74 -7.17
CA LEU A 168 -17.38 3.38 -6.85
C LEU A 168 -18.54 2.58 -7.45
N LYS A 169 -19.55 2.30 -6.61
CA LYS A 169 -20.80 1.65 -7.06
C LYS A 169 -21.54 2.45 -8.13
N ARG A 170 -21.22 3.73 -8.29
CA ARG A 170 -21.75 4.56 -9.37
C ARG A 170 -20.87 4.38 -10.59
N THR A 171 -21.50 4.08 -11.73
CA THR A 171 -20.88 4.15 -13.05
C THR A 171 -20.30 5.55 -13.26
N LEU A 172 -18.99 5.69 -13.08
CA LEU A 172 -18.27 6.87 -13.50
C LEU A 172 -18.18 6.84 -15.03
N ARG A 173 -18.21 8.02 -15.64
CA ARG A 173 -17.90 8.15 -17.08
C ARG A 173 -16.41 7.97 -17.37
N GLU A 174 -15.59 8.14 -16.35
CA GLU A 174 -14.15 7.98 -16.43
C GLU A 174 -13.82 6.48 -16.41
N GLY A 175 -13.05 6.06 -17.41
CA GLY A 175 -12.54 4.69 -17.49
C GLY A 175 -11.42 4.43 -16.49
N PRO A 176 -10.90 3.19 -16.44
CA PRO A 176 -9.69 2.88 -15.70
C PRO A 176 -8.52 3.76 -16.17
N VAL A 177 -7.64 4.10 -15.23
CA VAL A 177 -6.40 4.83 -15.55
C VAL A 177 -5.32 3.80 -15.84
N GLU A 178 -4.96 3.66 -17.11
CA GLU A 178 -3.90 2.75 -17.56
C GLU A 178 -2.52 3.27 -17.12
N LEU A 179 -1.72 2.38 -16.55
CA LEU A 179 -0.39 2.61 -16.01
C LEU A 179 0.56 1.56 -16.59
N THR A 180 1.78 1.96 -16.95
CA THR A 180 2.83 1.00 -17.35
C THR A 180 3.91 0.98 -16.28
N LEU A 181 4.04 -0.14 -15.58
CA LEU A 181 5.09 -0.36 -14.60
C LEU A 181 6.34 -0.88 -15.31
N ALA A 182 7.12 0.04 -15.87
CA ALA A 182 8.38 -0.30 -16.52
C ALA A 182 9.47 -0.51 -15.46
N LEU A 183 9.96 -1.75 -15.33
CA LEU A 183 11.17 -2.04 -14.58
C LEU A 183 12.38 -1.58 -15.39
N PRO A 184 13.40 -0.95 -14.77
CA PRO A 184 14.67 -0.72 -15.45
C PRO A 184 15.20 -2.08 -15.90
N GLU A 185 15.51 -2.19 -17.19
CA GLU A 185 16.14 -3.40 -17.72
C GLU A 185 17.46 -3.58 -16.96
N PRO A 186 17.74 -4.76 -16.36
CA PRO A 186 18.98 -4.98 -15.65
C PRO A 186 20.10 -4.63 -16.61
N ALA A 187 20.94 -3.66 -16.25
CA ALA A 187 22.05 -3.23 -17.08
C ALA A 187 22.80 -4.49 -17.51
N GLN A 188 22.69 -4.85 -18.80
CA GLN A 188 23.46 -5.97 -19.32
C GLN A 188 24.91 -5.69 -18.97
N PRO A 189 25.65 -6.66 -18.41
CA PRO A 189 27.04 -6.43 -18.04
C PRO A 189 27.76 -5.95 -19.30
N GLU A 190 28.00 -4.64 -19.35
CA GLU A 190 28.60 -3.97 -20.48
C GLU A 190 29.95 -4.63 -20.64
N ASN A 191 30.11 -5.37 -21.76
CA ASN A 191 31.25 -6.21 -22.09
C ASN A 191 32.49 -5.76 -21.33
N ALA A 192 32.78 -6.46 -20.22
CA ALA A 192 34.02 -6.24 -19.51
C ALA A 192 35.13 -6.36 -20.58
N PRO A 193 35.97 -5.33 -20.76
CA PRO A 193 37.02 -5.41 -21.77
C PRO A 193 37.81 -6.69 -21.52
N PRO A 194 38.16 -7.44 -22.59
CA PRO A 194 38.85 -8.72 -22.43
C PRO A 194 40.07 -8.49 -21.52
N PRO A 195 40.31 -9.39 -20.55
CA PRO A 195 41.43 -9.23 -19.63
C PRO A 195 42.69 -9.02 -20.46
N ALA A 196 43.32 -7.86 -20.29
CA ALA A 196 44.61 -7.60 -20.91
C ALA A 196 45.55 -8.71 -20.44
N GLU A 197 46.08 -9.48 -21.38
CA GLU A 197 47.13 -10.46 -21.09
C GLU A 197 48.29 -9.71 -20.42
N GLU A 198 48.46 -9.93 -19.11
CA GLU A 198 49.64 -9.50 -18.38
C GLU A 198 50.86 -10.23 -18.95
N THR A 199 51.53 -9.62 -19.92
CA THR A 199 52.95 -9.90 -20.16
C THR A 199 53.72 -9.48 -18.91
N GLY A 200 54.18 -10.48 -18.17
CA GLY A 200 54.97 -10.30 -16.96
C GLY A 200 56.18 -9.40 -17.18
N GLN A 201 56.30 -8.41 -16.31
CA GLN A 201 57.56 -7.75 -16.02
C GLN A 201 57.76 -7.72 -14.51
N ALA A 202 58.64 -8.60 -14.06
CA ALA A 202 59.16 -8.65 -12.70
C ALA A 202 60.11 -7.47 -12.47
N VAL A 203 59.83 -6.64 -11.45
CA VAL A 203 60.80 -5.74 -10.79
C VAL A 203 60.33 -5.46 -9.34
N PRO A 204 61.19 -5.00 -8.42
CA PRO A 204 61.47 -5.69 -7.17
C PRO A 204 60.91 -4.98 -5.93
N ALA A 205 61.03 -5.69 -4.79
CA ALA A 205 60.70 -5.26 -3.44
C ALA A 205 61.24 -3.86 -3.04
N PRO A 206 60.49 -3.17 -2.17
CA PRO A 206 61.10 -2.38 -1.12
C PRO A 206 60.80 -2.98 0.27
N GLU A 207 61.89 -3.29 0.98
CA GLU A 207 61.95 -3.32 2.44
C GLU A 207 61.57 -1.94 3.00
N GLY A 208 60.83 -1.92 4.12
CA GLY A 208 60.45 -0.68 4.79
C GLY A 208 59.67 -0.92 6.07
N GLU A 209 60.42 -1.11 7.16
CA GLU A 209 60.02 -1.15 8.56
C GLU A 209 59.15 0.04 9.01
N ALA A 210 58.20 -0.25 9.91
CA ALA A 210 57.89 0.46 11.18
C ALA A 210 56.43 0.15 11.55
N ALA A 211 56.12 -0.80 12.44
CA ALA A 211 56.27 -0.73 13.90
C ALA A 211 55.60 0.51 14.52
N THR A 212 54.33 0.39 14.93
CA THR A 212 53.86 0.85 16.26
C THR A 212 52.46 0.34 16.58
N GLU A 213 52.43 -0.62 17.51
CA GLU A 213 51.35 -0.84 18.49
C GLU A 213 51.23 0.41 19.41
N PRO A 214 50.09 0.65 20.09
CA PRO A 214 49.90 -0.07 21.35
C PRO A 214 48.47 -0.50 21.68
N ALA A 215 48.45 -1.63 22.37
CA ALA A 215 47.38 -2.18 23.18
C ALA A 215 46.62 -1.17 24.05
N ALA A 216 45.30 -1.33 24.11
CA ALA A 216 44.50 -0.98 25.28
C ALA A 216 43.65 -2.20 25.69
N LYS A 217 43.81 -2.53 26.96
CA LYS A 217 43.47 -3.76 27.66
C LYS A 217 41.97 -3.81 28.01
N PRO A 218 41.36 -5.01 28.05
CA PRO A 218 40.00 -5.23 28.52
C PRO A 218 39.99 -5.39 30.06
N GLU A 219 38.98 -4.88 30.76
CA GLU A 219 38.62 -5.32 32.12
C GLU A 219 37.28 -4.67 32.51
N GLY A 220 36.25 -5.50 32.74
CA GLY A 220 34.92 -5.01 33.06
C GLY A 220 33.85 -6.09 33.13
N GLU A 221 34.16 -7.19 33.82
CA GLU A 221 33.19 -8.13 34.36
C GLU A 221 32.41 -7.42 35.48
N PRO A 222 31.07 -7.57 35.54
CA PRO A 222 30.50 -7.97 36.81
C PRO A 222 29.54 -9.15 36.64
N GLU A 223 29.90 -10.22 37.34
CA GLU A 223 29.01 -11.25 37.82
C GLU A 223 27.74 -10.64 38.45
N ALA A 224 26.58 -11.08 38.01
CA ALA A 224 25.37 -11.10 38.83
C ALA A 224 24.41 -12.17 38.31
N LYS A 225 24.66 -13.42 38.74
CA LYS A 225 23.61 -14.41 38.95
C LYS A 225 22.90 -14.02 40.25
N PRO A 226 21.56 -14.02 40.32
CA PRO A 226 20.94 -15.18 40.94
C PRO A 226 19.70 -15.69 40.19
N GLU A 227 19.60 -17.02 40.15
CA GLU A 227 18.38 -17.79 39.93
C GLU A 227 17.20 -17.21 40.73
N ALA A 228 16.17 -16.75 40.03
CA ALA A 228 14.83 -16.67 40.56
C ALA A 228 14.05 -17.90 40.09
N ALA A 229 13.63 -18.69 41.06
CA ALA A 229 12.87 -19.92 40.90
C ALA A 229 11.60 -19.73 40.02
N PRO A 230 11.20 -20.74 39.23
CA PRO A 230 9.89 -20.74 38.61
C PRO A 230 8.82 -20.86 39.69
N ALA A 231 8.07 -19.77 39.90
CA ALA A 231 6.85 -19.80 40.67
C ALA A 231 5.85 -20.74 39.98
N GLU A 232 5.39 -21.72 40.73
CA GLU A 232 4.36 -22.68 40.36
C GLU A 232 3.14 -21.94 39.81
N VAL A 233 2.78 -22.26 38.56
CA VAL A 233 1.50 -21.87 37.97
C VAL A 233 0.40 -22.63 38.71
N PRO A 234 -0.55 -21.96 39.40
CA PRO A 234 -1.70 -22.64 39.96
C PRO A 234 -2.55 -23.19 38.81
N ALA A 235 -2.84 -24.48 38.85
CA ALA A 235 -3.78 -25.14 37.95
C ALA A 235 -5.11 -24.36 37.93
N ALA A 236 -5.41 -23.76 36.79
CA ALA A 236 -6.70 -23.14 36.54
C ALA A 236 -7.78 -24.21 36.67
N LYS A 237 -8.79 -23.90 37.49
CA LYS A 237 -9.99 -24.71 37.70
C LYS A 237 -10.69 -24.96 36.36
N PRO A 238 -11.34 -26.12 36.18
CA PRO A 238 -12.16 -26.39 35.01
C PRO A 238 -13.28 -25.35 34.88
N ASP A 239 -13.43 -24.81 33.67
CA ASP A 239 -14.49 -23.91 33.26
C ASP A 239 -15.87 -24.48 33.63
N PRO A 240 -16.78 -23.67 34.19
CA PRO A 240 -18.16 -24.08 34.36
C PRO A 240 -18.83 -24.27 33.00
N GLU A 241 -19.45 -25.44 32.86
CA GLU A 241 -20.32 -25.88 31.78
C GLU A 241 -21.23 -24.73 31.25
N PRO A 242 -21.26 -24.47 29.93
CA PRO A 242 -22.09 -23.41 29.37
C PRO A 242 -23.58 -23.66 29.67
N ALA A 243 -24.15 -22.79 30.50
CA ALA A 243 -25.58 -22.77 30.74
C ALA A 243 -26.33 -22.58 29.41
N LYS A 244 -27.26 -23.49 29.17
CA LYS A 244 -28.22 -23.52 28.07
C LYS A 244 -28.78 -22.12 27.77
N PRO A 245 -28.71 -21.61 26.53
CA PRO A 245 -29.28 -20.31 26.20
C PRO A 245 -30.79 -20.33 26.41
N ALA A 246 -31.29 -19.36 27.15
CA ALA A 246 -32.71 -19.12 27.38
C ALA A 246 -33.44 -18.87 26.05
N PRO A 247 -34.71 -19.28 25.94
CA PRO A 247 -35.50 -19.13 24.72
C PRO A 247 -35.63 -17.66 24.31
N LYS A 248 -35.34 -17.43 23.04
CA LYS A 248 -35.44 -16.16 22.30
C LYS A 248 -36.80 -15.49 22.54
N PRO A 249 -36.86 -14.21 22.97
CA PRO A 249 -38.11 -13.46 23.03
C PRO A 249 -38.80 -13.43 21.67
N ALA A 250 -40.11 -13.65 21.67
CA ALA A 250 -40.94 -13.53 20.49
C ALA A 250 -40.81 -12.11 19.90
N PRO A 251 -40.78 -11.97 18.56
CA PRO A 251 -40.68 -10.67 17.92
C PRO A 251 -41.91 -9.83 18.25
N GLU A 252 -41.71 -8.72 18.98
CA GLU A 252 -42.69 -7.67 19.11
C GLU A 252 -43.06 -7.13 17.73
N ALA A 253 -44.36 -7.08 17.47
CA ALA A 253 -44.92 -6.56 16.24
C ALA A 253 -44.46 -5.11 16.02
N SER A 254 -43.72 -4.89 14.94
CA SER A 254 -43.37 -3.54 14.50
C SER A 254 -44.63 -2.71 14.27
N PRO A 255 -44.72 -1.49 14.79
CA PRO A 255 -45.83 -0.59 14.47
C PRO A 255 -45.79 -0.24 12.99
N LYS A 256 -46.94 -0.45 12.35
CA LYS A 256 -47.24 -0.07 10.97
C LYS A 256 -46.94 1.43 10.78
N PRO A 257 -46.06 1.83 9.84
CA PRO A 257 -45.85 3.23 9.53
C PRO A 257 -47.16 3.83 9.02
N ALA A 258 -47.61 4.90 9.67
CA ALA A 258 -48.71 5.72 9.16
C ALA A 258 -48.27 6.38 7.85
N ASP A 259 -49.10 6.25 6.81
CA ASP A 259 -48.90 6.90 5.52
C ASP A 259 -48.58 8.39 5.70
N PRO A 260 -47.44 8.90 5.19
CA PRO A 260 -47.17 10.32 5.19
C PRO A 260 -48.16 11.03 4.26
N LYS A 261 -48.99 11.88 4.87
CA LYS A 261 -49.86 12.85 4.20
C LYS A 261 -49.06 13.58 3.11
N PRO A 262 -49.53 13.59 1.84
CA PRO A 262 -48.86 14.32 0.77
C PRO A 262 -48.73 15.81 1.14
N ALA A 263 -47.50 16.28 1.26
CA ALA A 263 -47.22 17.70 1.41
C ALA A 263 -47.60 18.41 0.11
N GLU A 264 -48.48 19.39 0.25
CA GLU A 264 -48.87 20.32 -0.80
C GLU A 264 -47.61 21.00 -1.37
N PRO A 265 -47.41 21.00 -2.71
CA PRO A 265 -46.23 21.59 -3.31
C PRO A 265 -46.21 23.10 -3.07
N ALA A 266 -45.15 23.57 -2.41
CA ALA A 266 -44.92 25.00 -2.21
C ALA A 266 -44.89 25.74 -3.56
N PRO A 267 -45.45 26.96 -3.63
CA PRO A 267 -45.51 27.74 -4.87
C PRO A 267 -44.10 28.01 -5.41
N ALA A 268 -43.93 27.71 -6.70
CA ALA A 268 -42.68 27.90 -7.43
C ALA A 268 -42.16 29.34 -7.26
N LYS A 269 -40.91 29.46 -6.81
CA LYS A 269 -40.17 30.73 -6.75
C LYS A 269 -40.06 31.29 -8.19
N PRO A 270 -40.36 32.58 -8.42
CA PRO A 270 -40.23 33.18 -9.75
C PRO A 270 -38.80 33.05 -10.26
N ALA A 271 -38.66 32.64 -11.52
CA ALA A 271 -37.37 32.53 -12.18
C ALA A 271 -36.63 33.89 -12.15
N PRO A 272 -35.30 33.90 -11.89
CA PRO A 272 -34.52 35.12 -11.95
C PRO A 272 -34.56 35.70 -13.37
N LYS A 273 -34.88 36.99 -13.44
CA LYS A 273 -34.94 37.77 -14.66
C LYS A 273 -33.56 37.74 -15.34
N PRO A 274 -33.46 37.48 -16.65
CA PRO A 274 -32.17 37.45 -17.35
C PRO A 274 -31.49 38.81 -17.22
N GLU A 275 -30.34 38.83 -16.55
CA GLU A 275 -29.51 40.00 -16.38
C GLU A 275 -28.87 40.33 -17.73
N LYS A 276 -29.09 41.56 -18.18
CA LYS A 276 -28.62 42.08 -19.47
C LYS A 276 -27.09 42.05 -19.46
N PRO A 277 -26.41 41.38 -20.41
CA PRO A 277 -24.96 41.35 -20.45
C PRO A 277 -24.40 42.77 -20.58
N ALA A 278 -23.46 43.10 -19.70
CA ALA A 278 -22.75 44.37 -19.74
C ALA A 278 -21.99 44.50 -21.08
N PRO A 279 -21.95 45.69 -21.69
CA PRO A 279 -21.22 45.91 -22.93
C PRO A 279 -19.73 45.65 -22.71
N ALA A 280 -19.14 44.84 -23.60
CA ALA A 280 -17.71 44.56 -23.63
C ALA A 280 -16.93 45.88 -23.72
N LYS A 281 -15.96 46.07 -22.82
CA LYS A 281 -15.01 47.19 -22.91
C LYS A 281 -14.16 47.00 -24.17
N PRO A 282 -13.93 48.05 -24.96
CA PRO A 282 -13.04 47.98 -26.11
C PRO A 282 -11.62 47.65 -25.63
N VAL A 283 -11.04 46.62 -26.24
CA VAL A 283 -9.62 46.27 -26.08
C VAL A 283 -8.84 47.38 -26.79
N GLU A 284 -8.14 48.22 -26.02
CA GLU A 284 -7.18 49.16 -26.59
C GLU A 284 -6.04 48.36 -27.22
N GLY A 285 -5.86 48.57 -28.53
CA GLY A 285 -4.76 48.01 -29.29
C GLY A 285 -3.44 48.58 -28.80
N GLY A 286 -2.64 47.73 -28.16
CA GLY A 286 -1.23 47.98 -27.92
C GLY A 286 -0.47 47.91 -29.24
N SER A 287 0.07 49.06 -29.65
CA SER A 287 0.93 49.27 -30.80
C SER A 287 2.11 48.30 -30.82
N LEU A 288 2.26 47.63 -31.96
CA LEU A 288 3.36 46.76 -32.31
C LEU A 288 4.42 47.56 -33.07
N TRP A 289 5.21 48.39 -32.38
CA TRP A 289 6.47 48.97 -32.89
C TRP A 289 7.36 49.38 -31.71
N ASP A 290 8.27 48.50 -31.29
CA ASP A 290 9.66 48.78 -30.91
C ASP A 290 10.42 47.45 -30.80
#